data_AF-A0A5K8A056-F1
#
_entry.id   AF-A0A5K8A056-F1
#
_cell.length_a   1.000
_cell.length_b   1.000
_cell.length_c   1.000
_cell.angle_alpha   90.00
_cell.angle_beta   90.00
_cell.angle_gamma   90.00
#
_symmetry.space_group_name_H-M   'P 1'
#
loop_
_entity.id
_entity.type
_entity.pdbx_description
1 polymer ?
#
loop_
_entity_poly.entity_id
_entity_poly.type
_entity_poly.pdbx_seq_one_letter_code
_entity_poly.pdbx_strand_id
1 'polypeptide(L)'
;MTSMKTSKQKGTEPSLNKKMVEGEDVPFGPPPVEYNYRCPHCQHEMKVNEAIIDVEIAIAEFEGRNVRGFMLVLGCPNCNREAMKFAAD
;
A
#
# COMPACT_ATOMS: atom_id res chain seq x y z
N MET A 1 30.34 -53.02 13.73
CA MET A 1 31.57 -52.89 12.94
C MET A 1 31.27 -52.03 11.72
N THR A 2 32.02 -50.94 11.60
CA THR A 2 31.98 -49.93 10.54
C THR A 2 32.40 -50.50 9.18
N SER A 3 31.78 -50.03 8.09
CA SER A 3 32.53 -49.88 6.85
C SER A 3 32.08 -48.63 6.12
N MET A 4 33.02 -47.68 6.11
CA MET A 4 32.99 -46.41 5.41
C MET A 4 33.31 -46.65 3.93
N LYS A 5 32.64 -45.95 3.02
CA LYS A 5 33.20 -45.64 1.69
C LYS A 5 32.97 -44.17 1.39
N THR A 6 34.05 -43.41 1.55
CA THR A 6 34.29 -42.08 0.99
C THR A 6 34.46 -42.18 -0.52
N SER A 7 33.91 -41.22 -1.29
CA SER A 7 34.53 -40.82 -2.56
C SER A 7 34.34 -39.32 -2.85
N LYS A 8 35.45 -38.62 -2.62
CA LYS A 8 36.02 -37.41 -3.24
C LYS A 8 35.15 -36.40 -4.02
N GLN A 9 35.36 -35.15 -3.61
CA GLN A 9 35.02 -33.84 -4.17
C GLN A 9 35.46 -33.64 -5.64
N LYS A 10 34.70 -32.87 -6.44
CA LYS A 10 35.02 -31.48 -6.85
C LYS A 10 34.13 -31.05 -8.02
N GLY A 11 33.35 -30.00 -7.79
CA GLY A 11 32.74 -29.17 -8.83
C GLY A 11 32.73 -27.75 -8.29
N THR A 12 33.85 -27.06 -8.45
CA THR A 12 33.97 -25.62 -8.17
C THR A 12 33.41 -24.89 -9.38
N GLU A 13 32.21 -24.33 -9.28
CA GLU A 13 31.73 -23.29 -10.19
C GLU A 13 30.86 -22.30 -9.40
N PRO A 14 30.87 -21.02 -9.82
CA PRO A 14 31.14 -19.90 -8.93
C PRO A 14 29.99 -19.60 -8.00
N SER A 15 30.36 -19.08 -6.82
CA SER A 15 29.50 -18.27 -5.98
C SER A 15 28.81 -17.24 -6.86
N LEU A 16 27.56 -17.51 -7.23
CA LEU A 16 26.68 -16.53 -7.82
C LEU A 16 26.38 -15.59 -6.66
N ASN A 17 27.28 -14.62 -6.46
CA ASN A 17 26.96 -13.32 -5.92
C ASN A 17 25.94 -12.69 -6.88
N LYS A 18 24.76 -13.30 -6.98
CA LYS A 18 23.56 -12.63 -7.43
C LYS A 18 23.31 -11.65 -6.30
N LYS A 19 23.84 -10.43 -6.46
CA LYS A 19 23.15 -9.28 -5.86
C LYS A 19 21.70 -9.52 -6.21
N MET A 20 20.87 -9.78 -5.21
CA MET A 20 19.44 -9.78 -5.38
C MET A 20 19.15 -8.39 -5.92
N VAL A 21 18.96 -8.30 -7.24
CA VAL A 21 18.43 -7.09 -7.84
C VAL A 21 17.06 -7.01 -7.21
N GLU A 22 16.92 -6.07 -6.28
CA GLU A 22 15.63 -5.67 -5.74
C GLU A 22 14.72 -5.51 -6.95
N GLY A 23 13.68 -6.34 -7.01
CA GLY A 23 12.76 -6.33 -8.14
C GLY A 23 12.24 -4.90 -8.29
N GLU A 24 12.28 -4.37 -9.50
CA GLU A 24 11.69 -3.07 -9.77
C GLU A 24 10.27 -3.06 -9.19
N ASP A 25 9.99 -2.13 -8.27
CA ASP A 25 8.70 -2.02 -7.60
C ASP A 25 7.70 -1.41 -8.59
N VAL A 26 7.29 -2.23 -9.54
CA VAL A 26 6.32 -1.86 -10.57
C VAL A 26 4.93 -1.99 -9.96
N PRO A 27 4.16 -0.89 -9.84
CA PRO A 27 2.83 -0.95 -9.27
C PRO A 27 1.94 -1.90 -10.06
N PHE A 28 1.17 -2.72 -9.35
CA PHE A 28 0.24 -3.67 -9.96
C PHE A 28 -1.02 -2.93 -10.41
N GLY A 29 -1.30 -2.99 -11.72
CA GLY A 29 -2.53 -2.46 -12.30
C GLY A 29 -2.41 -1.02 -12.83
N PRO A 30 -3.51 -0.46 -13.37
CA PRO A 30 -3.54 0.94 -13.79
C PRO A 30 -3.33 1.87 -12.58
N PRO A 31 -2.86 3.11 -12.82
CA PRO A 31 -2.83 4.10 -11.76
C PRO A 31 -4.24 4.32 -11.20
N PRO A 32 -4.39 4.47 -9.87
CA PRO A 32 -5.69 4.68 -9.25
C PRO A 32 -6.33 5.99 -9.72
N VAL A 33 -7.65 6.00 -9.80
CA VAL A 33 -8.41 7.19 -10.22
C VAL A 33 -8.43 8.23 -9.10
N GLU A 34 -8.43 9.52 -9.46
CA GLU A 34 -8.64 10.59 -8.48
C GLU A 34 -10.06 11.18 -8.58
N TYR A 35 -10.76 11.21 -7.45
CA TYR A 35 -12.10 11.78 -7.34
C TYR A 35 -12.07 13.17 -6.71
N ASN A 36 -12.97 14.05 -7.15
CA ASN A 36 -13.21 15.31 -6.46
C ASN A 36 -14.01 15.03 -5.20
N TYR A 37 -13.47 15.41 -4.05
CA TYR A 37 -14.12 15.33 -2.76
C TYR A 37 -14.27 16.72 -2.18
N ARG A 38 -15.47 17.03 -1.68
CA ARG A 38 -15.74 18.27 -0.96
C ARG A 38 -15.97 17.96 0.50
N CYS A 39 -15.12 18.51 1.37
CA CYS A 39 -15.25 18.32 2.80
C CYS A 39 -16.60 18.86 3.30
N PRO A 40 -17.44 18.07 3.99
CA PRO A 40 -18.74 18.53 4.46
C PRO A 40 -18.63 19.63 5.54
N HIS A 41 -17.52 19.67 6.28
CA HIS A 41 -17.31 20.63 7.37
C HIS A 41 -16.85 22.02 6.88
N CYS A 42 -15.75 22.08 6.13
CA CYS A 42 -15.15 23.35 5.71
C CYS A 42 -15.38 23.67 4.22
N GLN A 43 -16.08 22.80 3.49
CA GLN A 43 -16.41 22.96 2.07
C GLN A 43 -15.19 23.03 1.13
N HIS A 44 -13.98 22.75 1.63
CA HIS A 44 -12.78 22.68 0.83
C HIS A 44 -12.83 21.48 -0.13
N GLU A 45 -12.55 21.75 -1.40
CA GLU A 45 -12.50 20.75 -2.46
C GLU A 45 -11.07 20.25 -2.62
N MET A 46 -10.91 18.93 -2.74
CA MET A 46 -9.63 18.27 -2.93
C MET A 46 -9.77 17.06 -3.86
N LYS A 47 -8.64 16.64 -4.42
CA LYS A 47 -8.52 15.35 -5.11
C LYS A 47 -8.21 14.26 -4.08
N VAL A 48 -8.92 13.13 -4.18
CA VAL A 48 -8.70 11.96 -3.33
C VAL A 48 -8.50 10.74 -4.21
N ASN A 49 -7.47 9.95 -3.89
CA ASN A 49 -7.16 8.69 -4.53
C ASN A 49 -8.24 7.65 -4.26
N GLU A 50 -8.68 6.93 -5.28
CA GLU A 50 -9.66 5.82 -5.24
C GLU A 50 -9.39 4.83 -4.12
N ALA A 51 -8.13 4.43 -3.92
CA ALA A 51 -7.78 3.45 -2.88
C ALA A 51 -8.12 3.93 -1.46
N ILE A 52 -8.07 5.25 -1.21
CA ILE A 52 -8.47 5.84 0.08
C ILE A 52 -9.99 5.72 0.26
N ILE A 53 -10.74 5.94 -0.82
CA ILE A 53 -12.20 5.87 -0.82
C ILE A 53 -12.64 4.43 -0.58
N ASP A 54 -12.05 3.46 -1.28
CA ASP A 54 -12.36 2.05 -1.13
C ASP A 54 -12.12 1.55 0.29
N VAL A 55 -11.00 1.95 0.91
CA VAL A 55 -10.68 1.59 2.30
C VAL A 55 -11.74 2.14 3.26
N GLU A 56 -12.14 3.39 3.14
CA GLU A 56 -13.13 3.98 4.05
C GLU A 56 -14.53 3.37 3.83
N ILE A 57 -14.89 3.03 2.58
CA ILE A 57 -16.13 2.28 2.31
C ILE A 57 -16.08 0.91 2.98
N ALA A 58 -14.99 0.17 2.83
CA ALA A 58 -14.83 -1.16 3.44
C ALA A 58 -14.89 -1.09 4.98
N ILE A 59 -14.28 -0.08 5.59
CA ILE A 59 -14.38 0.17 7.04
C ILE A 59 -15.83 0.47 7.41
N ALA A 60 -16.51 1.35 6.67
CA ALA A 60 -17.90 1.69 6.94
C ALA A 60 -18.83 0.46 6.81
N GLU A 61 -18.59 -0.43 5.85
CA GLU A 61 -19.31 -1.70 5.73
C GLU A 61 -19.07 -2.61 6.93
N PHE A 62 -17.80 -2.78 7.30
CA PHE A 62 -17.40 -3.60 8.43
C PHE A 62 -18.01 -3.12 9.75
N GLU A 63 -18.07 -1.81 9.96
CA GLU A 63 -18.67 -1.18 11.14
C GLU A 63 -20.20 -1.05 11.07
N GLY A 64 -20.82 -1.45 9.95
CA GLY A 64 -22.27 -1.30 9.74
C GLY A 64 -22.74 0.15 9.57
N ARG A 65 -21.82 1.08 9.27
CA ARG A 65 -22.10 2.49 8.94
C ARG A 65 -22.50 2.68 7.47
N ASN A 66 -22.15 1.75 6.57
CA ASN A 66 -22.52 1.82 5.15
C ASN A 66 -24.02 1.53 4.94
N VAL A 67 -24.84 2.55 5.22
CA VAL A 67 -26.29 2.54 5.01
C VAL A 67 -26.67 3.40 3.80
N ARG A 68 -27.90 3.28 3.31
CA ARG A 68 -28.37 4.11 2.20
C ARG A 68 -28.24 5.59 2.52
N GLY A 69 -27.51 6.33 1.69
CA GLY A 69 -27.23 7.75 1.90
C GLY A 69 -26.01 8.02 2.78
N PHE A 70 -25.20 7.00 3.08
CA PHE A 70 -23.91 7.17 3.72
C PHE A 70 -23.05 8.15 2.93
N MET A 71 -22.55 9.16 3.65
CA MET A 71 -21.62 10.15 3.11
C MET A 71 -20.27 9.90 3.74
N LEU A 72 -19.28 9.58 2.90
CA LEU A 72 -17.90 9.45 3.32
C LEU A 72 -17.43 10.74 3.97
N VAL A 73 -16.84 10.64 5.16
CA VAL A 73 -16.20 11.74 5.86
C VAL A 73 -14.72 11.45 5.91
N LEU A 74 -14.00 11.92 4.89
CA LEU A 74 -12.56 11.81 4.81
C LEU A 74 -11.87 12.90 5.63
N GLY A 75 -10.67 12.58 6.15
CA GLY A 75 -9.80 13.54 6.81
C GLY A 75 -9.45 14.70 5.88
N CYS A 76 -9.94 15.90 6.19
CA CYS A 76 -9.65 17.09 5.41
C CYS A 76 -8.39 17.79 5.97
N PRO A 77 -7.36 18.05 5.17
CA PRO A 77 -6.15 18.74 5.64
C PRO A 77 -6.43 20.14 6.18
N ASN A 78 -7.53 20.78 5.74
CA ASN A 78 -7.91 22.09 6.24
C ASN A 78 -8.67 22.02 7.58
N CYS A 79 -9.32 20.89 7.89
CA CYS A 79 -9.94 20.65 9.21
C CYS A 79 -8.93 20.06 10.21
N ASN A 80 -8.02 19.22 9.73
CA ASN A 80 -7.11 18.42 10.53
C ASN A 80 -5.63 18.79 10.25
N ARG A 81 -5.32 20.11 10.27
CA ARG A 81 -3.97 20.64 9.97
C ARG A 81 -2.85 20.02 10.83
N GLU A 82 -3.16 19.55 12.03
CA GLU A 82 -2.16 18.98 12.94
C GLU A 82 -1.82 17.51 12.62
N ALA A 83 -2.72 16.76 11.98
CA ALA A 83 -2.59 15.32 11.78
C ALA A 83 -1.96 14.93 10.43
N MET A 84 -1.96 15.81 9.42
CA MET A 84 -1.31 15.59 8.13
C MET A 84 -0.12 16.54 7.96
N LYS A 85 1.02 16.19 8.57
CA LYS A 85 2.30 16.70 8.06
C LYS A 85 2.62 15.92 6.80
N PHE A 86 2.64 16.60 5.65
CA PHE A 86 3.18 16.02 4.41
C PHE A 86 4.61 15.54 4.69
N ALA A 87 4.93 14.29 4.34
CA ALA A 87 6.31 13.89 4.23
C ALA A 87 6.93 14.75 3.13
N ALA A 88 7.94 15.55 3.48
CA ALA A 88 8.69 16.29 2.48
C ALA A 88 9.50 15.31 1.63
N ASP A 89 9.56 15.59 0.33
CA ASP A 89 10.30 14.84 -0.69
C ASP A 89 11.80 14.66 -0.34
#